data_AF-A0A3D2MRV9-F1
#
_entry.id   AF-A0A3D2MRV9-F1
#
_cell.length_a   1.000
_cell.length_b   1.000
_cell.length_c   1.000
_cell.angle_alpha   90.00
_cell.angle_beta   90.00
_cell.angle_gamma   90.00
#
_symmetry.space_group_name_H-M   'P 1'
#
loop_
_entity.id
_entity.type
_entity.pdbx_description
1 polymer ?
#
loop_
_entity_poly.entity_id
_entity_poly.type
_entity_poly.pdbx_seq_one_letter_code
_entity_poly.pdbx_strand_id
1 'polypeptide(L)'
;LALSPPRARYFLESELLTVITDFIPAIGLTPEKNTRILEEIAAENGLLKEQAQGWHGFLHLTLQEYFVAQYVIEHQQLDTMLQHRGDPWWEEVFLLYASRVADASLLLEQLLGKSHPSTLQEDIFWTNLLLAGRCLATRPTIRKASLRHEITSQLFQVLE
;
A
#
# COMPACT_ATOMS: atom_id res chain seq x y z
N LEU A 1 -4.20 13.59 -0.77
CA LEU A 1 -4.65 12.36 -1.45
C LEU A 1 -5.07 11.37 -0.37
N ALA A 2 -6.38 11.19 -0.16
CA ALA A 2 -6.84 10.05 0.66
C ALA A 2 -6.39 8.78 -0.06
N LEU A 3 -5.86 7.80 0.68
CA LEU A 3 -5.51 6.50 0.12
C LEU A 3 -6.78 5.88 -0.49
N SER A 4 -6.92 6.00 -1.82
CA SER A 4 -8.03 5.37 -2.50
C SER A 4 -7.82 3.86 -2.44
N PRO A 5 -8.85 3.05 -2.15
CA PRO A 5 -8.70 1.61 -2.12
C PRO A 5 -8.18 1.14 -3.50
N PRO A 6 -7.36 0.08 -3.58
CA PRO A 6 -6.90 -0.52 -4.84
C PRO A 6 -8.04 -0.95 -5.79
N ARG A 7 -9.29 -0.91 -5.33
CA ARG A 7 -10.50 -1.02 -6.16
C ARG A 7 -10.71 0.12 -7.15
N ALA A 8 -10.18 1.33 -6.90
CA ALA A 8 -10.19 2.42 -7.87
C ALA A 8 -9.21 2.09 -9.00
N ARG A 9 -9.69 1.30 -9.97
CA ARG A 9 -8.90 0.81 -11.11
C ARG A 9 -8.67 1.88 -12.18
N TYR A 10 -9.48 2.94 -12.16
CA TYR A 10 -9.49 3.97 -13.19
C TYR A 10 -9.57 5.36 -12.56
N PHE A 11 -8.87 6.29 -13.19
CA PHE A 11 -8.74 7.69 -12.80
C PHE A 11 -9.14 8.56 -13.99
N LEU A 12 -9.80 9.68 -13.71
CA LEU A 12 -10.09 10.66 -14.75
C LEU A 12 -8.80 11.33 -15.21
N GLU A 13 -8.69 11.58 -16.51
CA GLU A 13 -7.57 12.31 -17.08
C GLU A 13 -7.35 13.67 -16.38
N SER A 14 -8.43 14.39 -16.07
CA SER A 14 -8.37 15.67 -15.34
C SER A 14 -7.76 15.55 -13.94
N GLU A 15 -7.99 14.44 -13.25
CA GLU A 15 -7.40 14.18 -11.93
C GLU A 15 -5.90 13.92 -12.07
N LEU A 16 -5.50 13.12 -13.06
CA LEU A 16 -4.09 12.85 -13.34
C LEU A 16 -3.33 14.10 -13.76
N LEU A 17 -3.90 14.92 -14.64
CA LEU A 17 -3.31 16.18 -15.07
C LEU A 17 -3.16 17.15 -13.89
N THR A 18 -4.08 17.13 -12.93
CA THR A 18 -3.94 17.93 -11.69
C THR A 18 -2.74 17.44 -10.89
N VAL A 19 -2.64 16.13 -10.65
CA VAL A 19 -1.51 15.54 -9.92
C VAL A 19 -0.18 15.83 -10.61
N ILE A 20 -0.08 15.63 -11.92
CA ILE A 20 1.16 15.89 -12.68
C ILE A 20 1.53 17.38 -12.61
N THR A 21 0.56 18.30 -12.71
CA THR A 21 0.80 19.74 -12.56
C THR A 21 1.49 20.07 -11.26
N ASP A 22 1.04 19.47 -10.15
CA ASP A 22 1.61 19.71 -8.83
C ASP A 22 3.08 19.25 -8.73
N PHE A 23 3.50 18.27 -9.55
CA PHE A 23 4.86 17.73 -9.58
C PHE A 23 5.81 18.40 -10.58
N ILE A 24 5.30 19.08 -11.62
CA ILE A 24 6.11 19.73 -12.67
C ILE A 24 7.19 20.68 -12.12
N PRO A 25 6.90 21.55 -11.13
CA PRO A 25 7.92 22.46 -10.57
C PRO A 25 9.09 21.73 -9.92
N ALA A 26 8.85 20.54 -9.33
CA ALA A 26 9.88 19.77 -8.63
C ALA A 26 10.94 19.18 -9.56
N ILE A 27 10.61 19.02 -10.85
CA ILE A 27 11.49 18.42 -11.87
C ILE A 27 12.01 19.46 -12.89
N GLY A 28 11.77 20.76 -12.64
CA GLY A 28 12.25 21.85 -13.50
C GLY A 28 11.62 21.87 -14.90
N LEU A 29 10.43 21.29 -15.06
CA LEU A 29 9.66 21.34 -16.29
C LEU A 29 8.64 22.48 -16.26
N THR A 30 8.01 22.76 -17.41
CA THR A 30 7.01 23.81 -17.54
C THR A 30 5.59 23.22 -17.61
N PRO A 31 4.55 23.89 -17.07
CA PRO A 31 3.18 23.36 -17.03
C PRO A 31 2.59 22.99 -18.39
N GLU A 32 3.05 23.59 -19.48
CA GLU A 32 2.60 23.30 -20.85
C GLU A 32 2.94 21.87 -21.28
N LYS A 33 3.88 21.21 -20.58
CA LYS A 33 4.25 19.81 -20.84
C LYS A 33 3.34 18.80 -20.15
N ASN A 34 2.38 19.24 -19.31
CA ASN A 34 1.56 18.35 -18.48
C ASN A 34 0.88 17.21 -19.27
N THR A 35 0.13 17.55 -20.32
CA THR A 35 -0.56 16.56 -21.18
C THR A 35 0.44 15.62 -21.84
N ARG A 36 1.55 16.16 -22.37
CA ARG A 36 2.59 15.34 -23.00
C ARG A 36 3.25 14.38 -22.01
N ILE A 37 3.45 14.78 -20.76
CA ILE A 37 3.99 13.90 -19.71
C ILE A 37 3.02 12.74 -19.46
N LEU A 38 1.70 13.01 -19.37
CA LEU A 38 0.71 11.96 -19.21
C LEU A 38 0.72 10.99 -20.41
N GLU A 39 0.80 11.52 -21.64
CA GLU A 39 0.93 10.71 -22.86
C GLU A 39 2.18 9.84 -22.83
N GLU A 40 3.34 10.37 -22.44
CA GLU A 40 4.61 9.61 -22.33
C GLU A 40 4.53 8.52 -21.23
N ILE A 41 3.89 8.81 -20.08
CA ILE A 41 3.63 7.84 -19.01
C ILE A 41 2.72 6.70 -19.51
N ALA A 42 1.72 7.03 -20.33
CA ALA A 42 0.71 6.09 -20.82
C ALA A 42 1.18 5.26 -22.04
N ALA A 43 1.94 5.86 -22.96
CA ALA A 43 2.32 5.25 -24.23
C ALA A 43 3.68 4.54 -24.18
N GLU A 44 4.69 5.15 -23.55
CA GLU A 44 6.08 4.69 -23.65
C GLU A 44 6.52 3.87 -22.44
N ASN A 45 6.11 4.28 -21.23
CA ASN A 45 6.59 3.69 -19.99
C ASN A 45 5.78 2.47 -19.53
N GLY A 46 4.59 2.26 -20.10
CA GLY A 46 3.70 1.16 -19.70
C GLY A 46 3.27 1.22 -18.23
N LEU A 47 3.33 2.40 -17.59
CA LEU A 47 2.92 2.57 -16.20
C LEU A 47 1.40 2.70 -16.11
N LEU A 48 0.86 3.63 -16.89
CA LEU A 48 -0.57 3.83 -17.07
C LEU A 48 -0.97 3.39 -18.47
N LYS A 49 -2.27 3.18 -18.67
CA LYS A 49 -2.88 2.96 -19.99
C LYS A 49 -4.25 3.61 -20.01
N GLU A 50 -4.63 4.18 -21.15
CA GLU A 50 -6.02 4.60 -21.38
C GLU A 50 -6.92 3.36 -21.50
N GLN A 51 -7.98 3.34 -20.70
CA GLN A 51 -8.89 2.20 -20.52
C GLN A 51 -10.27 2.48 -21.14
N ALA A 52 -10.66 3.74 -21.16
CA ALA A 52 -11.77 4.31 -21.90
C ALA A 52 -11.45 5.78 -22.18
N GLN A 53 -12.21 6.43 -23.06
CA GLN A 53 -11.98 7.83 -23.41
C GLN A 53 -11.91 8.73 -22.16
N GLY A 54 -10.74 9.33 -21.92
CA GLY A 54 -10.50 10.21 -20.76
C GLY A 54 -10.36 9.49 -19.41
N TRP A 55 -10.21 8.16 -19.43
CA TRP A 55 -10.01 7.31 -18.26
C TRP A 55 -8.74 6.50 -18.37
N HIS A 56 -7.90 6.59 -17.34
CA HIS A 56 -6.61 5.93 -17.28
C HIS A 56 -6.54 4.99 -16.08
N GLY A 57 -5.79 3.90 -16.19
CA GLY A 57 -5.51 3.00 -15.06
C GLY A 57 -4.08 2.47 -15.12
N PHE A 58 -3.57 1.94 -14.01
CA PHE A 58 -2.29 1.25 -14.03
C PHE A 58 -2.32 0.06 -15.00
N LEU A 59 -1.22 -0.16 -15.72
CA LEU A 59 -1.12 -1.29 -16.64
C LEU A 59 -1.25 -2.63 -15.90
N HIS A 60 -0.72 -2.69 -14.69
CA HIS A 60 -0.81 -3.85 -13.80
C HIS A 60 -1.21 -3.43 -12.39
N LEU A 61 -2.12 -4.19 -11.77
CA LEU A 61 -2.54 -3.98 -10.39
C LEU A 61 -1.36 -4.00 -9.41
N THR A 62 -0.37 -4.86 -9.64
CA THR A 62 0.85 -4.94 -8.80
C THR A 62 1.65 -3.63 -8.78
N LEU A 63 1.64 -2.85 -9.87
CA LEU A 63 2.28 -1.53 -9.87
C LEU A 63 1.50 -0.56 -8.96
N GLN A 64 0.17 -0.57 -9.05
CA GLN A 64 -0.68 0.22 -8.17
C GLN A 64 -0.44 -0.15 -6.70
N GLU A 65 -0.46 -1.43 -6.36
CA GLU A 65 -0.23 -1.93 -5.00
C GLU A 65 1.17 -1.54 -4.48
N TYR A 66 2.19 -1.64 -5.35
CA TYR A 66 3.55 -1.20 -5.04
C TYR A 66 3.63 0.29 -4.76
N PHE A 67 3.04 1.14 -5.61
CA PHE A 67 3.07 2.59 -5.40
C PHE A 67 2.26 3.01 -4.17
N VAL A 68 1.15 2.34 -3.86
CA VAL A 68 0.42 2.57 -2.61
C VAL A 68 1.29 2.20 -1.41
N ALA A 69 1.94 1.02 -1.41
CA ALA A 69 2.83 0.61 -0.31
C ALA A 69 3.99 1.59 -0.13
N GLN A 70 4.62 2.02 -1.23
CA GLN A 70 5.70 3.01 -1.22
C GLN A 70 5.23 4.36 -0.67
N TYR A 71 4.06 4.84 -1.12
CA TYR A 71 3.48 6.08 -0.64
C TYR A 71 3.21 6.03 0.87
N VAL A 72 2.69 4.91 1.38
CA VAL A 72 2.45 4.70 2.81
C VAL A 72 3.75 4.76 3.62
N ILE A 73 4.84 4.19 3.11
CA ILE A 73 6.16 4.25 3.76
C ILE A 73 6.68 5.68 3.80
N GLU A 74 6.68 6.37 2.66
CA GLU A 74 7.25 7.72 2.52
C GLU A 74 6.48 8.77 3.35
N HIS A 75 5.16 8.63 3.44
CA HIS A 75 4.27 9.59 4.11
C HIS A 75 3.82 9.14 5.50
N GLN A 76 4.39 8.04 6.01
CA GLN A 76 4.09 7.48 7.34
C GLN A 76 2.58 7.22 7.57
N GLN A 77 1.88 6.73 6.55
CA GLN A 77 0.42 6.54 6.56
C GLN A 77 0.00 5.14 7.04
N LEU A 78 0.75 4.53 7.96
CA LEU A 78 0.51 3.17 8.43
C LEU A 78 -0.90 3.00 9.04
N ASP A 79 -1.32 3.95 9.87
CA ASP A 79 -2.65 3.92 10.51
C ASP A 79 -3.77 3.97 9.47
N THR A 80 -3.61 4.76 8.39
CA THR A 80 -4.56 4.81 7.28
C THR A 80 -4.59 3.48 6.52
N MET A 81 -3.44 2.87 6.24
CA MET A 81 -3.37 1.55 5.62
C MET A 81 -4.08 0.48 6.47
N LEU A 82 -3.90 0.50 7.80
CA LEU A 82 -4.49 -0.46 8.73
C LEU A 82 -6.03 -0.43 8.80
N GLN A 83 -6.66 0.65 8.35
CA GLN A 83 -8.12 0.71 8.19
C GLN A 83 -8.63 -0.31 7.16
N HIS A 84 -7.74 -0.79 6.27
CA HIS A 84 -8.07 -1.72 5.20
C HIS A 84 -7.59 -3.16 5.42
N ARG A 85 -7.12 -3.51 6.63
CA ARG A 85 -6.52 -4.84 6.93
C ARG A 85 -7.41 -6.07 6.68
N GLY A 86 -8.72 -5.89 6.63
CA GLY A 86 -9.69 -6.97 6.31
C GLY A 86 -10.18 -6.93 4.86
N ASP A 87 -9.65 -6.03 4.03
CA ASP A 87 -10.01 -5.94 2.61
C ASP A 87 -9.01 -6.75 1.77
N PRO A 88 -9.45 -7.82 1.08
CA PRO A 88 -8.58 -8.64 0.23
C PRO A 88 -7.84 -7.84 -0.86
N TRP A 89 -8.37 -6.68 -1.28
CA TRP A 89 -7.71 -5.82 -2.29
C TRP A 89 -6.47 -5.10 -1.75
N TRP A 90 -6.32 -5.02 -0.44
CA TRP A 90 -5.19 -4.35 0.23
C TRP A 90 -4.10 -5.32 0.67
N GLU A 91 -4.37 -6.61 0.58
CA GLU A 91 -3.51 -7.65 1.11
C GLU A 91 -2.08 -7.57 0.56
N GLU A 92 -1.93 -7.47 -0.77
CA GLU A 92 -0.61 -7.32 -1.39
C GLU A 92 0.08 -6.00 -1.01
N VAL A 93 -0.67 -4.93 -0.74
CA VAL A 93 -0.13 -3.66 -0.23
C VAL A 93 0.53 -3.87 1.14
N PHE A 94 -0.11 -4.62 2.05
CA PHE A 94 0.48 -4.96 3.35
C PHE A 94 1.75 -5.80 3.22
N LEU A 95 1.74 -6.80 2.33
CA LEU A 95 2.90 -7.67 2.10
C LEU A 95 4.08 -6.88 1.51
N LEU A 96 3.82 -6.04 0.51
CA LEU A 96 4.81 -5.15 -0.09
C LEU A 96 5.34 -4.17 0.95
N TYR A 97 4.46 -3.51 1.72
CA TYR A 97 4.86 -2.60 2.79
C TYR A 97 5.79 -3.30 3.80
N ALA A 98 5.39 -4.47 4.31
CA ALA A 98 6.18 -5.22 5.29
C ALA A 98 7.58 -5.56 4.75
N SER A 99 7.67 -5.95 3.48
CA SER A 99 8.95 -6.31 2.84
C SER A 99 9.88 -5.12 2.59
N ARG A 100 9.33 -3.90 2.48
CA ARG A 100 10.07 -2.70 2.06
C ARG A 100 10.42 -1.75 3.19
N VAL A 101 9.60 -1.69 4.24
CA VAL A 101 9.83 -0.80 5.37
C VAL A 101 11.12 -1.18 6.10
N ALA A 102 11.84 -0.19 6.61
CA ALA A 102 13.12 -0.41 7.30
C ALA A 102 12.98 -1.25 8.58
N ASP A 103 11.80 -1.24 9.22
CA ASP A 103 11.46 -2.06 10.36
C ASP A 103 9.94 -2.30 10.42
N ALA A 104 9.52 -3.54 10.22
CA ALA A 104 8.10 -3.94 10.24
C ALA A 104 7.56 -4.18 11.65
N SER A 105 8.36 -3.96 12.70
CA SER A 105 7.94 -4.22 14.09
C SER A 105 6.65 -3.48 14.47
N LEU A 106 6.49 -2.21 14.07
CA LEU A 106 5.30 -1.41 14.40
C LEU A 106 4.03 -1.96 13.76
N LEU A 107 4.10 -2.34 12.46
CA LEU A 107 2.98 -2.98 11.76
C LEU A 107 2.54 -4.24 12.50
N LEU A 108 3.48 -5.11 12.84
CA LEU A 108 3.19 -6.38 13.50
C LEU A 108 2.63 -6.17 14.91
N GLU A 109 3.14 -5.19 15.67
CA GLU A 109 2.58 -4.84 16.98
C GLU A 109 1.16 -4.30 16.89
N GLN A 110 0.87 -3.45 15.90
CA GLN A 110 -0.48 -2.94 15.68
C GLN A 110 -1.45 -4.05 15.30
N LEU A 111 -1.06 -4.98 14.41
CA LEU A 111 -1.88 -6.15 14.07
C LEU A 111 -2.13 -7.06 15.27
N LEU A 112 -1.17 -7.21 16.17
CA LEU A 112 -1.35 -7.94 17.44
C LEU A 112 -2.13 -7.14 18.52
N GLY A 113 -2.59 -5.92 18.23
CA GLY A 113 -3.32 -5.09 19.18
C GLY A 113 -2.45 -4.57 20.34
N LYS A 114 -1.14 -4.37 20.12
CA LYS A 114 -0.18 -4.00 21.17
C LYS A 114 0.27 -2.54 21.18
N SER A 115 -0.06 -1.77 20.13
CA SER A 115 0.41 -0.39 19.99
C SER A 115 -0.71 0.63 20.20
N HIS A 116 -0.40 1.75 20.86
CA HIS A 116 -1.27 2.91 21.10
C HIS A 116 -0.93 3.99 20.05
N PRO A 117 -1.89 4.76 19.50
CA PRO A 117 -3.24 5.06 19.99
C PRO A 117 -4.39 4.20 19.47
N SER A 118 -4.13 3.33 18.50
CA SER A 118 -5.17 2.55 17.83
C SER A 118 -4.97 1.06 18.11
N THR A 119 -5.47 0.59 19.24
CA THR A 119 -5.51 -0.85 19.53
C THR A 119 -6.47 -1.53 18.57
N LEU A 120 -5.94 -2.26 17.59
CA LEU A 120 -6.76 -3.06 16.69
C LEU A 120 -7.29 -4.27 17.45
N GLN A 121 -8.62 -4.41 17.46
CA GLN A 121 -9.26 -5.60 17.98
C GLN A 121 -9.22 -6.70 16.92
N GLU A 122 -8.98 -7.91 17.40
CA GLU A 122 -9.05 -9.11 16.59
C GLU A 122 -10.52 -9.51 16.37
N ASP A 123 -10.82 -10.09 15.20
CA ASP A 123 -12.14 -10.63 14.89
C ASP A 123 -12.21 -12.16 15.10
N ILE A 124 -13.40 -12.73 14.91
CA ILE A 124 -13.61 -14.18 15.07
C ILE A 124 -12.86 -15.03 14.03
N PHE A 125 -12.35 -14.41 12.96
CA PHE A 125 -11.63 -15.07 11.87
C PHE A 125 -10.12 -14.93 12.00
N TRP A 126 -9.63 -14.29 13.07
CA TRP A 126 -8.21 -14.03 13.30
C TRP A 126 -7.57 -13.25 12.14
N THR A 127 -8.32 -12.33 11.52
CA THR A 127 -7.88 -11.58 10.35
C THR A 127 -6.55 -10.88 10.57
N ASN A 128 -6.34 -10.24 11.73
CA ASN A 128 -5.10 -9.50 11.98
C ASN A 128 -3.91 -10.44 12.18
N LEU A 129 -4.11 -11.52 12.94
CA LEU A 129 -3.09 -12.54 13.19
C LEU A 129 -2.68 -13.27 11.90
N LEU A 130 -3.64 -13.63 11.04
CA LEU A 130 -3.37 -14.24 9.73
C LEU A 130 -2.60 -13.28 8.83
N LEU A 131 -2.99 -12.00 8.77
CA LEU A 131 -2.25 -10.99 8.01
C LEU A 131 -0.83 -10.81 8.56
N ALA A 132 -0.65 -10.76 9.88
CA ALA A 132 0.67 -10.68 10.51
C ALA A 132 1.55 -11.89 10.15
N GLY A 133 0.99 -13.10 10.17
CA GLY A 133 1.66 -14.32 9.73
C GLY A 133 2.12 -14.26 8.27
N ARG A 134 1.28 -13.74 7.38
CA ARG A 134 1.64 -13.56 5.97
C ARG A 134 2.69 -12.49 5.77
N CYS A 135 2.61 -11.38 6.51
CA CYS A 135 3.67 -10.38 6.54
C CYS A 135 5.00 -11.00 6.98
N LEU A 136 5.04 -11.95 7.93
CA LEU A 136 6.27 -12.65 8.28
C LEU A 136 6.84 -13.51 7.15
N ALA A 137 5.98 -14.08 6.30
CA ALA A 137 6.38 -14.91 5.17
C ALA A 137 7.15 -14.11 4.10
N THR A 138 6.97 -12.78 4.04
CA THR A 138 7.77 -11.89 3.17
C THR A 138 9.20 -11.69 3.68
N ARG A 139 9.54 -12.27 4.83
CA ARG A 139 10.84 -12.15 5.53
C ARG A 139 11.24 -10.69 5.79
N PRO A 140 10.37 -9.89 6.43
CA PRO A 140 10.63 -8.49 6.65
C PRO A 140 11.75 -8.29 7.68
N THR A 141 12.36 -7.10 7.65
CA THR A 141 13.25 -6.67 8.72
C THR A 141 12.43 -6.36 9.97
N ILE A 142 12.77 -6.97 11.10
CA ILE A 142 12.05 -6.79 12.38
C ILE A 142 13.11 -6.56 13.46
N ARG A 143 13.11 -5.38 14.10
CA ARG A 143 14.01 -5.09 15.23
C ARG A 143 13.53 -5.74 16.53
N LYS A 144 12.21 -5.86 16.74
CA LYS A 144 11.63 -6.54 17.90
C LYS A 144 11.52 -8.05 17.66
N ALA A 145 12.64 -8.75 17.84
CA ALA A 145 12.77 -10.17 17.47
C ALA A 145 11.74 -11.13 18.10
N SER A 146 11.19 -10.78 19.28
CA SER A 146 10.15 -11.58 19.95
C SER A 146 8.87 -11.72 19.13
N LEU A 147 8.53 -10.72 18.29
CA LEU A 147 7.30 -10.71 17.50
C LEU A 147 7.18 -11.92 16.58
N ARG A 148 8.29 -12.37 15.99
CA ARG A 148 8.28 -13.55 15.11
C ARG A 148 7.85 -14.81 15.85
N HIS A 149 8.44 -15.06 17.01
CA HIS A 149 8.11 -16.22 17.83
C HIS A 149 6.67 -16.14 18.33
N GLU A 150 6.25 -14.96 18.77
CA GLU A 150 4.91 -14.75 19.28
C GLU A 150 3.82 -14.98 18.22
N ILE A 151 3.93 -14.35 17.04
CA ILE A 151 2.97 -14.54 15.95
C ILE A 151 2.91 -16.02 15.55
N THR A 152 4.07 -16.66 15.43
CA THR A 152 4.13 -18.09 15.07
C THR A 152 3.45 -18.97 16.13
N SER A 153 3.68 -18.69 17.41
CA SER A 153 3.05 -19.40 18.53
C SER A 153 1.54 -19.24 18.53
N GLN A 154 1.04 -18.01 18.38
CA GLN A 154 -0.40 -17.72 18.32
C GLN A 154 -1.06 -18.39 17.11
N LEU A 155 -0.40 -18.40 15.94
CA LEU A 155 -0.89 -19.11 14.75
C LEU A 155 -1.07 -20.61 15.00
N PHE A 156 -0.13 -21.26 15.69
CA PHE A 156 -0.27 -22.67 16.05
C PHE A 156 -1.42 -22.91 17.02
N GLN A 157 -1.60 -22.05 18.03
CA GLN A 157 -2.69 -22.16 19.00
C GLN A 157 -4.09 -22.04 18.36
N VAL A 158 -4.22 -21.31 17.27
CA VAL A 158 -5.51 -21.15 16.55
C VAL A 158 -5.84 -22.38 15.67
N LEU A 159 -4.84 -23.19 15.32
CA LEU A 159 -5.01 -24.40 14.50
C LEU A 159 -5.28 -25.66 15.31
N GLU A 160 -5.06 -25.63 16.62
CA GLU A 160 -5.36 -26.71 17.58
C GLU A 160 -6.81 -26.64 18.09
#